data_AF-A0A7W1R339-F1
#
_entry.id   AF-A0A7W1R339-F1
#
_cell.length_a   1.000
_cell.length_b   1.000
_cell.length_c   1.000
_cell.angle_alpha   90.00
_cell.angle_beta   90.00
_cell.angle_gamma   90.00
#
_symmetry.space_group_name_H-M   'P 1'
#
loop_
_entity.id
_entity.type
_entity.pdbx_description
1 polymer ?
#
loop_
_entity_poly.entity_id
_entity_poly.type
_entity_poly.pdbx_seq_one_letter_code
_entity_poly.pdbx_strand_id
1 'polypeptide(L)'
;MFDTGTCTEAVERWAAWQDDADLDAGAFGHLPDLPGPGLAGALDMWEPGTRSDEDLIERIGSWEKLKAWAEAGQLAEIAELAARRRAADERERAEHAARGGQGEPGQLMEFVVDEVALAARLSRVAASHRLDLARDLTGSLPQVYAALQAGTIDLV
;
A
#
# COMPACT_ATOMS: atom_id res chain seq x y z
N MET A 1 18.63 26.22 6.24
CA MET A 1 18.40 26.60 4.83
C MET A 1 18.85 25.41 4.01
N PHE A 2 17.92 24.49 3.72
CA PHE A 2 18.22 23.26 3.00
C PHE A 2 18.36 23.58 1.50
N ASP A 3 19.42 23.05 0.91
CA ASP A 3 19.78 23.25 -0.49
C ASP A 3 18.81 22.48 -1.39
N THR A 4 17.94 23.23 -2.08
CA THR A 4 16.92 22.71 -2.99
C THR A 4 17.50 22.31 -4.36
N GLY A 5 18.78 22.62 -4.64
CA GLY A 5 19.43 22.26 -5.90
C GLY A 5 19.69 20.76 -6.04
N THR A 6 20.08 20.10 -4.96
CA THR A 6 20.51 18.68 -4.99
C THR A 6 19.36 17.68 -5.16
N CYS A 7 18.14 18.01 -4.71
CA CYS A 7 16.97 17.17 -4.92
C CYS A 7 16.49 17.19 -6.37
N THR A 8 16.51 18.35 -7.01
CA THR A 8 16.08 18.50 -8.41
C THR A 8 17.05 17.78 -9.36
N GLU A 9 18.36 17.92 -9.15
CA GLU A 9 19.38 17.17 -9.92
C GLU A 9 19.25 15.65 -9.75
N ALA A 10 18.91 15.17 -8.55
CA ALA A 10 18.72 13.75 -8.30
C ALA A 10 17.50 13.19 -9.04
N VAL A 11 16.39 13.95 -9.08
CA VAL A 11 15.15 13.58 -9.80
C VAL A 11 15.36 13.61 -11.31
N GLU A 12 16.04 14.64 -11.83
CA GLU A 12 16.38 14.74 -13.26
C GLU A 12 17.33 13.62 -13.71
N ARG A 13 18.31 13.25 -12.86
CA ARG A 13 19.22 12.13 -13.14
C ARG A 13 18.52 10.77 -13.07
N TRP A 14 17.48 10.64 -12.24
CA TRP A 14 16.66 9.43 -12.17
C TRP A 14 15.74 9.29 -13.40
N ALA A 15 15.14 10.41 -13.85
CA ALA A 15 14.36 10.45 -15.09
C ALA A 15 15.20 10.15 -16.34
N ALA A 16 16.43 10.68 -16.41
CA ALA A 16 17.35 10.41 -17.53
C ALA A 16 17.81 8.94 -17.61
N TRP A 17 17.91 8.25 -16.46
CA TRP A 17 18.20 6.81 -16.44
C TRP A 17 17.00 5.99 -16.94
N GLN A 18 15.79 6.50 -16.78
CA GLN A 18 14.55 5.88 -17.21
C GLN A 18 14.37 5.96 -18.73
N ASP A 19 14.81 7.05 -19.37
CA ASP A 19 14.83 7.20 -20.83
C ASP A 19 15.88 6.31 -21.52
N ASP A 20 17.02 6.02 -20.86
CA ASP A 20 18.04 5.08 -21.38
C ASP A 20 17.62 3.60 -21.21
N ALA A 21 16.66 3.31 -20.33
CA ALA A 21 16.12 1.96 -20.13
C ALA A 21 15.14 1.51 -21.24
N ASP A 22 14.80 2.41 -22.17
CA ASP A 22 14.06 2.09 -23.40
C ASP A 22 14.91 1.40 -24.48
N LEU A 23 16.21 1.17 -24.21
CA LEU A 23 17.05 0.34 -25.06
C LEU A 23 16.73 -1.15 -24.83
N ASP A 24 16.10 -1.76 -25.83
CA ASP A 24 15.72 -3.18 -25.98
C ASP A 24 14.32 -3.62 -25.54
N ALA A 25 13.30 -2.77 -25.71
CA ALA A 25 11.89 -3.18 -25.70
C ALA A 25 11.49 -4.26 -26.76
N GLY A 26 12.45 -4.76 -27.56
CA GLY A 26 12.24 -5.72 -28.64
C GLY A 26 12.52 -7.20 -28.34
N ALA A 27 13.11 -7.54 -27.18
CA ALA A 27 13.49 -8.93 -26.87
C ALA A 27 12.76 -9.54 -25.66
N PHE A 28 12.18 -8.71 -24.79
CA PHE A 28 11.55 -9.12 -23.53
C PHE A 28 10.03 -9.17 -23.71
N GLY A 29 9.39 -10.28 -23.32
CA GLY A 29 7.94 -10.38 -23.36
C GLY A 29 7.32 -9.35 -22.43
N HIS A 30 6.82 -8.25 -22.97
CA HIS A 30 6.33 -7.07 -22.25
C HIS A 30 5.36 -7.47 -21.13
N LEU A 31 5.87 -7.52 -19.90
CA LEU A 31 5.02 -7.60 -18.72
C LEU A 31 4.25 -6.28 -18.61
N PRO A 32 3.01 -6.29 -18.12
CA PRO A 32 2.26 -5.06 -17.95
C PRO A 32 3.02 -4.09 -17.04
N ASP A 33 3.27 -2.86 -17.49
CA ASP A 33 4.04 -1.86 -16.75
C ASP A 33 3.38 -1.42 -15.44
N LEU A 34 2.04 -1.50 -15.37
CA LEU A 34 1.26 -1.11 -14.21
C LEU A 34 0.95 -2.32 -13.31
N PRO A 35 1.17 -2.22 -11.99
CA PRO A 35 0.84 -3.29 -11.08
C PRO A 35 -0.67 -3.51 -10.99
N GLY A 36 -1.07 -4.75 -10.68
CA GLY A 36 -2.46 -5.15 -10.58
C GLY A 36 -2.75 -6.54 -11.14
N PRO A 37 -4.02 -6.85 -11.45
CA PRO A 37 -4.43 -8.19 -11.85
C PRO A 37 -3.71 -8.71 -13.11
N GLY A 38 -3.43 -7.83 -14.06
CA GLY A 38 -2.70 -8.18 -15.28
C GLY A 38 -1.26 -8.63 -14.98
N LEU A 39 -0.54 -7.86 -14.15
CA LEU A 39 0.81 -8.21 -13.73
C LEU A 39 0.82 -9.50 -12.90
N ALA A 40 -0.14 -9.68 -12.00
CA ALA A 40 -0.28 -10.91 -11.23
C ALA A 40 -0.47 -12.14 -12.13
N GLY A 41 -1.37 -12.05 -13.12
CA GLY A 41 -1.59 -13.13 -14.09
C GLY A 41 -0.36 -13.42 -14.94
N ALA A 42 0.35 -12.37 -15.38
CA ALA A 42 1.58 -12.53 -16.16
C ALA A 42 2.71 -13.18 -15.34
N LEU A 43 2.82 -12.84 -14.06
CA LEU A 43 3.79 -13.42 -13.14
C LEU A 43 3.50 -14.89 -12.82
N ASP A 44 2.22 -15.26 -12.67
CA ASP A 44 1.76 -16.62 -12.35
C ASP A 44 2.00 -17.62 -13.50
N MET A 45 1.82 -17.18 -14.74
CA MET A 45 1.95 -18.02 -15.94
C MET A 45 3.39 -18.42 -16.32
N TRP A 46 4.38 -18.09 -15.50
CA TRP A 46 5.80 -18.19 -15.82
C TRP A 46 6.54 -19.20 -14.95
N GLU A 47 7.32 -20.10 -15.58
CA GLU A 47 8.17 -21.08 -14.89
C GLU A 47 9.62 -20.58 -14.72
N PRO A 48 10.12 -20.37 -13.49
CA PRO A 48 11.46 -19.80 -13.25
C PRO A 48 12.63 -20.63 -13.80
N GLY A 49 12.52 -21.98 -13.79
CA GLY A 49 13.64 -22.87 -14.14
C GLY A 49 14.03 -22.89 -15.62
N THR A 50 13.30 -22.17 -16.47
CA THR A 50 13.51 -22.13 -17.93
C THR A 50 14.08 -20.80 -18.43
N ARG A 51 14.45 -19.90 -17.51
CA ARG A 51 14.71 -18.49 -17.78
C ARG A 51 16.17 -18.10 -17.54
N SER A 52 16.57 -17.00 -18.15
CA SER A 52 17.86 -16.38 -17.90
C SER A 52 17.89 -15.71 -16.52
N ASP A 53 19.09 -15.40 -16.03
CA ASP A 53 19.25 -14.69 -14.77
C ASP A 53 18.71 -13.25 -14.88
N GLU A 54 18.84 -12.62 -16.05
CA GLU A 54 18.29 -11.29 -16.33
C GLU A 54 16.76 -11.28 -16.20
N ASP A 55 16.08 -12.27 -16.80
CA ASP A 55 14.62 -12.45 -16.69
C ASP A 55 14.18 -12.62 -15.23
N LEU A 56 14.98 -13.34 -14.43
CA LEU A 56 14.69 -13.55 -13.01
C LEU A 56 14.82 -12.25 -12.21
N ILE A 57 15.84 -11.44 -12.48
CA ILE A 57 16.05 -10.13 -11.83
C ILE A 57 14.89 -9.18 -12.14
N GLU A 58 14.46 -9.09 -13.39
CA GLU A 58 13.31 -8.26 -13.79
C GLU A 58 12.02 -8.71 -13.10
N ARG A 59 11.81 -10.03 -12.99
CA ARG A 59 10.66 -10.59 -12.28
C ARG A 59 10.66 -10.30 -10.81
N ILE A 60 11.81 -10.28 -10.15
CA ILE A 60 11.90 -9.88 -8.74
C ILE A 60 11.32 -8.46 -8.59
N GLY A 61 11.75 -7.51 -9.43
CA GLY A 61 11.20 -6.15 -9.43
C GLY A 61 9.69 -6.11 -9.72
N SER A 62 9.21 -6.94 -10.64
CA SER A 62 7.78 -7.07 -10.93
C SER A 62 6.96 -7.62 -9.75
N TRP A 63 7.51 -8.57 -9.00
CA TRP A 63 6.88 -9.04 -7.75
C TRP A 63 6.86 -7.95 -6.68
N GLU A 64 7.90 -7.12 -6.57
CA GLU A 64 7.89 -5.96 -5.66
C GLU A 64 6.76 -4.99 -6.00
N LYS A 65 6.58 -4.64 -7.28
CA LYS A 65 5.47 -3.79 -7.75
C LYS A 65 4.10 -4.39 -7.38
N LEU A 66 3.93 -5.71 -7.55
CA LEU A 66 2.69 -6.39 -7.21
C LEU A 66 2.41 -6.40 -5.70
N LYS A 67 3.45 -6.60 -4.88
CA LYS A 67 3.33 -6.53 -3.41
C LYS A 67 2.90 -5.13 -2.97
N ALA A 68 3.56 -4.09 -3.47
CA ALA A 68 3.22 -2.69 -3.17
C ALA A 68 1.76 -2.37 -3.50
N TRP A 69 1.28 -2.79 -4.69
CA TRP A 69 -0.13 -2.63 -5.08
C TRP A 69 -1.10 -3.39 -4.18
N ALA A 70 -0.78 -4.65 -3.82
CA ALA A 70 -1.61 -5.45 -2.94
C ALA A 70 -1.68 -4.85 -1.52
N GLU A 71 -0.56 -4.33 -1.02
CA GLU A 71 -0.48 -3.62 0.25
C GLU A 71 -1.29 -2.32 0.23
N ALA A 72 -1.23 -1.53 -0.84
CA ALA A 72 -2.05 -0.34 -1.00
C ALA A 72 -3.56 -0.65 -0.93
N GLY A 73 -3.99 -1.74 -1.58
CA GLY A 73 -5.38 -2.20 -1.50
C GLY A 73 -5.78 -2.59 -0.08
N GLN A 74 -4.95 -3.37 0.62
CA GLN A 74 -5.22 -3.76 2.00
C GLN A 74 -5.29 -2.55 2.95
N LEU A 75 -4.41 -1.56 2.78
CA LEU A 75 -4.41 -0.34 3.59
C LEU A 75 -5.70 0.47 3.40
N ALA A 76 -6.25 0.55 2.17
CA ALA A 76 -7.53 1.20 1.94
C ALA A 76 -8.68 0.51 2.70
N GLU A 77 -8.74 -0.82 2.69
CA GLU A 77 -9.75 -1.58 3.42
C GLU A 77 -9.63 -1.38 4.95
N ILE A 78 -8.41 -1.36 5.47
CA ILE A 78 -8.15 -1.08 6.90
C ILE A 78 -8.60 0.34 7.27
N ALA A 79 -8.27 1.34 6.43
CA ALA A 79 -8.66 2.72 6.66
C ALA A 79 -10.20 2.88 6.66
N GLU A 80 -10.89 2.24 5.71
CA GLU A 80 -12.35 2.25 5.63
C GLU A 80 -12.99 1.56 6.84
N LEU A 81 -12.50 0.39 7.26
CA LEU A 81 -12.96 -0.29 8.46
C LEU A 81 -12.85 0.63 9.69
N ALA A 82 -11.69 1.26 9.88
CA ALA A 82 -11.46 2.19 10.97
C ALA A 82 -12.39 3.41 10.90
N ALA A 83 -12.62 3.96 9.72
CA ALA A 83 -13.55 5.08 9.53
C ALA A 83 -14.99 4.69 9.93
N ARG A 84 -15.46 3.50 9.50
CA ARG A 84 -16.80 2.99 9.85
C ARG A 84 -16.98 2.75 11.34
N ARG A 85 -15.97 2.18 11.99
CA ARG A 85 -15.96 1.90 13.43
C ARG A 85 -15.99 3.19 14.24
N ARG A 86 -15.19 4.19 13.87
CA ARG A 86 -15.22 5.52 14.48
C ARG A 86 -16.59 6.18 14.34
N ALA A 87 -17.16 6.17 13.14
CA ALA A 87 -18.46 6.77 12.89
C ALA A 87 -19.57 6.04 13.68
N ALA A 88 -19.45 4.74 13.90
CA ALA A 88 -20.39 3.98 14.72
C ALA A 88 -20.28 4.38 16.21
N ASP A 89 -19.07 4.50 16.75
CA ASP A 89 -18.84 4.94 18.12
C ASP A 89 -19.35 6.38 18.35
N GLU A 90 -19.16 7.27 17.37
CA GLU A 90 -19.69 8.64 17.43
C GLU A 90 -21.22 8.67 17.47
N ARG A 91 -21.88 7.83 16.66
CA ARG A 91 -23.34 7.68 16.68
C ARG A 91 -23.82 7.11 18.01
N GLU A 92 -23.18 6.06 18.52
CA GLU A 92 -23.55 5.44 19.79
C GLU A 92 -23.39 6.42 20.95
N ARG A 93 -22.29 7.19 20.99
CA ARG A 93 -22.09 8.27 21.97
C ARG A 93 -23.20 9.32 21.91
N ALA A 94 -23.56 9.79 20.73
CA ALA A 94 -24.62 10.78 20.57
C ALA A 94 -25.99 10.25 21.05
N GLU A 95 -26.32 9.01 20.70
CA GLU A 95 -27.56 8.36 21.14
C GLU A 95 -27.59 8.10 22.65
N HIS A 96 -26.48 7.65 23.23
CA HIS A 96 -26.35 7.43 24.68
C HIS A 96 -26.56 8.72 25.46
N ALA A 97 -25.91 9.81 25.03
CA ALA A 97 -26.09 11.14 25.63
C ALA A 97 -27.54 11.64 25.52
N ALA A 98 -28.18 11.46 24.35
CA ALA A 98 -29.58 11.86 24.15
C ALA A 98 -30.57 11.11 25.06
N ARG A 99 -30.24 9.88 25.48
CA ARG A 99 -31.03 9.08 26.42
C ARG A 99 -30.72 9.37 27.89
N GLY A 100 -29.84 10.33 28.19
CA GLY A 100 -29.41 10.64 29.55
C GLY A 100 -28.56 9.54 30.18
N GLY A 101 -27.94 8.69 29.36
CA GLY A 101 -27.11 7.60 29.81
C GLY A 101 -25.94 8.08 30.66
N GLN A 102 -25.60 7.29 31.68
CA GLN A 102 -24.45 7.50 32.54
C GLN A 102 -23.43 6.39 32.24
N GLY A 103 -22.15 6.74 32.10
CA GLY A 103 -21.07 5.81 31.79
C GLY A 103 -20.57 5.91 30.34
N GLU A 104 -19.60 5.06 30.01
CA GLU A 104 -19.01 5.00 28.67
C GLU A 104 -19.83 4.05 27.77
N PRO A 105 -20.26 4.50 26.58
CA PRO A 105 -20.86 3.63 25.57
C PRO A 105 -19.82 2.69 24.95
N GLY A 106 -20.27 1.71 24.17
CA GLY A 106 -19.38 0.79 23.47
C GLY A 106 -18.38 1.52 22.56
N GLN A 107 -17.19 0.92 22.40
CA GLN A 107 -16.10 1.49 21.61
C GLN A 107 -15.64 0.48 20.55
N LEU A 108 -16.37 0.33 19.45
CA LEU A 108 -15.99 -0.57 18.36
C LEU A 108 -14.59 -0.27 17.82
N MET A 109 -14.12 0.97 17.90
CA MET A 109 -12.74 1.32 17.55
C MET A 109 -11.69 0.60 18.39
N GLU A 110 -11.99 0.20 19.63
CA GLU A 110 -11.04 -0.47 20.51
C GLU A 110 -10.62 -1.84 19.96
N PHE A 111 -11.51 -2.48 19.21
CA PHE A 111 -11.30 -3.83 18.66
C PHE A 111 -10.69 -3.84 17.26
N VAL A 112 -10.60 -2.71 16.56
CA VAL A 112 -10.14 -2.69 15.15
C VAL A 112 -8.76 -3.29 14.98
N VAL A 113 -7.84 -3.04 15.92
CA VAL A 113 -6.50 -3.62 15.88
C VAL A 113 -6.54 -5.14 15.97
N ASP A 114 -7.43 -5.69 16.81
CA ASP A 114 -7.56 -7.15 17.00
C ASP A 114 -8.28 -7.79 15.80
N GLU A 115 -9.29 -7.11 15.22
CA GLU A 115 -9.95 -7.54 13.98
C GLU A 115 -8.95 -7.61 12.82
N VAL A 116 -8.12 -6.58 12.64
CA VAL A 116 -7.08 -6.52 11.60
C VAL A 116 -6.00 -7.57 11.87
N ALA A 117 -5.54 -7.72 13.12
CA ALA A 117 -4.55 -8.72 13.48
C ALA A 117 -5.01 -10.14 13.13
N LEU A 118 -6.27 -10.47 13.46
CA LEU A 118 -6.85 -11.77 13.15
C LEU A 118 -7.00 -11.99 11.64
N ALA A 119 -7.55 -11.03 10.91
CA ALA A 119 -7.80 -11.15 9.48
C ALA A 119 -6.50 -11.23 8.66
N ALA A 120 -5.50 -10.41 9.00
CA ALA A 120 -4.24 -10.32 8.29
C ALA A 120 -3.17 -11.29 8.82
N ARG A 121 -3.47 -12.10 9.85
CA ARG A 121 -2.53 -13.02 10.53
C ARG A 121 -1.28 -12.30 11.04
N LEU A 122 -1.48 -11.13 11.64
CA LEU A 122 -0.42 -10.29 12.19
C LEU A 122 -0.41 -10.38 13.72
N SER A 123 0.75 -10.05 14.32
CA SER A 123 0.76 -9.69 15.73
C SER A 123 -0.05 -8.41 15.95
N ARG A 124 -0.58 -8.23 17.16
CA ARG A 124 -1.32 -7.01 17.53
C ARG A 124 -0.50 -5.73 17.29
N VAL A 125 0.80 -5.77 17.56
CA VAL A 125 1.72 -4.62 17.33
C VAL A 125 1.84 -4.30 15.85
N ALA A 126 2.05 -5.32 15.00
CA ALA A 126 2.14 -5.13 13.56
C ALA A 126 0.82 -4.63 12.97
N ALA A 127 -0.33 -5.11 13.47
CA ALA A 127 -1.65 -4.63 13.07
C ALA A 127 -1.88 -3.16 13.49
N SER A 128 -1.40 -2.74 14.67
CA SER A 128 -1.47 -1.35 15.11
C SER A 128 -0.70 -0.43 14.17
N HIS A 129 0.56 -0.78 13.85
CA HIS A 129 1.35 0.00 12.88
C HIS A 129 0.67 0.04 11.51
N ARG A 130 0.06 -1.07 11.08
CA ARG A 130 -0.67 -1.12 9.82
C ARG A 130 -1.89 -0.19 9.80
N LEU A 131 -2.62 -0.13 10.90
CA LEU A 131 -3.77 0.76 11.06
C LEU A 131 -3.35 2.23 11.03
N ASP A 132 -2.26 2.58 11.70
CA ASP A 132 -1.72 3.95 11.69
C ASP A 132 -1.27 4.34 10.28
N LEU A 133 -0.49 3.47 9.62
CA LEU A 133 -0.04 3.67 8.25
C LEU A 133 -1.21 3.82 7.27
N ALA A 134 -2.25 3.00 7.41
CA ALA A 134 -3.45 3.07 6.59
C ALA A 134 -4.10 4.46 6.70
N ARG A 135 -4.29 4.95 7.92
CA ARG A 135 -4.89 6.28 8.17
C ARG A 135 -4.04 7.41 7.61
N ASP A 136 -2.73 7.35 7.79
CA ASP A 136 -1.81 8.39 7.33
C ASP A 136 -1.74 8.42 5.80
N LEU A 137 -1.59 7.27 5.14
CA LEU A 137 -1.48 7.20 3.69
C LEU A 137 -2.77 7.56 2.96
N THR A 138 -3.93 7.04 3.40
CA THR A 138 -5.20 7.33 2.72
C THR A 138 -5.77 8.70 3.09
N GLY A 139 -5.30 9.32 4.17
CA GLY A 139 -5.77 10.62 4.65
C GLY A 139 -4.80 11.76 4.36
N SER A 140 -3.64 11.72 4.99
CA SER A 140 -2.69 12.85 5.05
C SER A 140 -1.62 12.81 3.95
N LEU A 141 -1.34 11.64 3.39
CA LEU A 141 -0.24 11.41 2.45
C LEU A 141 -0.72 10.78 1.11
N PRO A 142 -1.70 11.37 0.42
CA PRO A 142 -2.31 10.76 -0.77
C PRO A 142 -1.34 10.56 -1.94
N GLN A 143 -0.30 11.38 -2.06
CA GLN A 143 0.73 11.21 -3.10
C GLN A 143 1.62 9.99 -2.83
N VAL A 144 1.96 9.74 -1.56
CA VAL A 144 2.70 8.54 -1.15
C VAL A 144 1.85 7.31 -1.37
N TYR A 145 0.56 7.38 -1.02
CA TYR A 145 -0.39 6.31 -1.29
C TYR A 145 -0.51 6.00 -2.80
N ALA A 146 -0.59 7.03 -3.65
CA ALA A 146 -0.62 6.85 -5.10
C ALA A 146 0.67 6.21 -5.65
N ALA A 147 1.83 6.60 -5.13
CA ALA A 147 3.12 6.00 -5.51
C ALA A 147 3.21 4.52 -5.09
N LEU A 148 2.70 4.17 -3.91
CA LEU A 148 2.60 2.78 -3.43
C LEU A 148 1.64 1.97 -4.32
N GLN A 149 0.47 2.51 -4.63
CA GLN A 149 -0.50 1.87 -5.52
C GLN A 149 0.05 1.68 -6.95
N ALA A 150 0.90 2.59 -7.41
CA ALA A 150 1.59 2.48 -8.69
C ALA A 150 2.82 1.54 -8.65
N GLY A 151 3.18 1.01 -7.48
CA GLY A 151 4.35 0.14 -7.31
C GLY A 151 5.69 0.86 -7.55
N THR A 152 5.70 2.20 -7.47
CA THR A 152 6.92 3.00 -7.60
C THR A 152 7.73 3.01 -6.29
N ILE A 153 7.04 2.80 -5.17
CA ILE A 153 7.63 2.61 -3.84
C ILE A 153 6.99 1.39 -3.18
N ASP A 154 7.66 0.82 -2.18
CA ASP A 154 7.14 -0.23 -1.31
C ASP A 154 7.14 0.21 0.17
N LEU A 155 6.76 -0.68 1.08
CA LEU A 155 6.71 -0.42 2.53
C LEU A 155 7.95 -0.91 3.30
N VAL A 156 9.00 -1.34 2.61
CA VAL A 156 10.14 -2.09 3.20
C VAL A 156 11.34 -1.20 3.47
#